data_AF-A0A6V8MV86-F1
#
_entry.id   AF-A0A6V8MV86-F1
#
_cell.length_a   1.000
_cell.length_b   1.000
_cell.length_c   1.000
_cell.angle_alpha   90.00
_cell.angle_beta   90.00
_cell.angle_gamma   90.00
#
_symmetry.space_group_name_H-M   'P 1'
#
loop_
_entity.id
_entity.type
_entity.pdbx_description
1 polymer ?
#
loop_
_entity_poly.entity_id
_entity_poly.type
_entity_poly.pdbx_seq_one_letter_code
_entity_poly.pdbx_strand_id
1 'polypeptide(L)'
;MSKSGLLAAALVLMLGSAVMAADGDPHAKGEAPALPPGPKVNGDAYIGVMNKYLFRGNQLNANSSFVTQGGMDLTYNSFTFSYWFNNQNRANGYAKAKTTENDAIINYAVPELVKDVTINVGAQYFSLDAAEDTAEFYLRATYNTLLNPTLGIYWDFLEARNDGLFYTASVAQPVPLIQDKLTLNLGALVSYNQHNPSAAYTDLDSRSGIYSDWHNYELSATLDYKVLDNVTITPSYTFSDHLSSNAKNVGIGAKNCYGIKAMLSF
;
A
#
# COMPACT_ATOMS: atom_id res chain seq x y z
N MET A 1 13.76 -22.84 14.54
CA MET A 1 13.70 -21.37 14.46
C MET A 1 12.24 -20.99 14.38
N SER A 2 11.75 -20.10 15.26
CA SER A 2 10.37 -19.59 15.17
C SER A 2 10.20 -18.77 13.89
N LYS A 3 8.98 -18.73 13.32
CA LYS A 3 8.67 -17.90 12.14
C LYS A 3 9.04 -16.42 12.34
N SER A 4 8.95 -15.93 13.58
CA SER A 4 9.41 -14.60 14.02
C SER A 4 10.93 -14.39 13.94
N GLY A 5 11.74 -15.45 14.03
CA GLY A 5 13.20 -15.38 13.94
C GLY A 5 13.75 -15.24 12.51
N LEU A 6 13.00 -15.67 11.49
CA LEU A 6 13.40 -15.49 10.08
C LEU A 6 13.20 -14.04 9.61
N LEU A 7 12.13 -13.38 10.06
CA LEU A 7 11.84 -11.99 9.69
C LEU A 7 12.86 -11.01 10.28
N ALA A 8 13.27 -11.24 11.54
CA ALA A 8 14.36 -10.49 12.16
C ALA A 8 15.70 -10.74 11.45
N ALA A 9 15.99 -11.97 11.02
CA ALA A 9 17.24 -12.28 10.32
C ALA A 9 17.31 -11.65 8.91
N ALA A 10 16.20 -11.62 8.16
CA ALA A 10 16.14 -10.95 6.86
C ALA A 10 16.27 -9.41 6.99
N LEU A 11 15.69 -8.82 8.03
CA LEU A 11 15.79 -7.39 8.32
C LEU A 11 17.20 -6.98 8.79
N VAL A 12 17.87 -7.82 9.60
CA VAL A 12 19.24 -7.59 10.09
C VAL A 12 20.30 -7.78 9.00
N LEU A 13 20.10 -8.70 8.05
CA LEU A 13 21.04 -8.90 6.94
C LEU A 13 21.03 -7.75 5.92
N MET A 14 19.91 -7.01 5.78
CA MET A 14 19.86 -5.82 4.91
C MET A 14 20.37 -4.54 5.59
N LEU A 15 20.33 -4.46 6.93
CA LEU A 15 20.85 -3.32 7.70
C LEU A 15 22.34 -3.45 8.07
N GLY A 16 22.90 -4.67 7.99
CA GLY A 16 24.27 -4.98 8.42
C GLY A 16 25.41 -4.47 7.52
N SER A 17 25.12 -3.80 6.40
CA SER A 17 26.17 -3.26 5.50
C SER A 17 26.43 -1.76 5.64
N ALA A 18 25.73 -1.05 6.54
CA ALA A 18 25.78 0.41 6.62
C ALA A 18 26.56 1.00 7.81
N VAL A 19 27.20 0.18 8.67
CA VAL A 19 28.00 0.70 9.79
C VAL A 19 29.31 -0.06 9.89
N MET A 20 30.34 0.43 9.20
CA MET A 20 31.74 0.28 9.60
C MET A 20 32.57 1.37 8.90
N ALA A 21 32.83 2.48 9.60
CA ALA A 21 34.07 3.24 9.54
C ALA A 21 33.94 4.52 10.40
N ALA A 22 34.54 4.48 11.59
CA ALA A 22 35.22 5.63 12.19
C ALA A 22 35.98 5.16 13.44
N ASP A 23 37.14 4.54 13.24
CA ASP A 23 38.19 4.54 14.26
C ASP A 23 38.87 5.91 14.22
N GLY A 24 38.82 6.64 15.34
CA GLY A 24 39.45 7.95 15.49
C GLY A 24 39.83 8.24 16.95
N ASP A 25 41.10 8.55 17.15
CA ASP A 25 41.81 8.85 18.40
C ASP A 25 41.09 9.82 19.37
N PRO A 26 40.93 9.48 20.67
CA PRO A 26 40.14 10.27 21.64
C PRO A 26 40.76 11.59 22.14
N HIS A 27 41.88 12.08 21.58
CA HIS A 27 42.60 13.22 22.18
C HIS A 27 42.89 14.45 21.31
N ALA A 28 42.26 14.62 20.14
CA ALA A 28 42.39 15.87 19.38
C ALA A 28 41.32 16.92 19.77
N LYS A 29 41.72 17.98 20.49
CA LYS A 29 40.93 19.23 20.60
C LYS A 29 41.07 20.03 19.31
N GLY A 30 40.21 19.77 18.34
CA GLY A 30 39.95 20.60 17.17
C GLY A 30 38.45 20.88 17.07
N GLU A 31 38.05 22.01 16.47
CA GLU A 31 36.65 22.26 16.13
C GLU A 31 36.09 21.02 15.43
N ALA A 32 34.96 20.50 15.95
CA ALA A 32 34.31 19.34 15.37
C ALA A 32 34.07 19.64 13.88
N PRO A 33 34.55 18.79 12.95
CA PRO A 33 34.19 18.92 11.55
C PRO A 33 32.68 19.01 11.46
N ALA A 34 32.16 19.99 10.71
CA ALA A 34 30.74 20.02 10.38
C ALA A 34 30.39 18.62 9.85
N LEU A 35 29.51 17.92 10.57
CA LEU A 35 29.04 16.61 10.13
C LEU A 35 28.56 16.79 8.69
N PRO A 36 29.04 15.96 7.74
CA PRO A 36 28.54 16.04 6.38
C PRO A 36 27.01 16.03 6.43
N PRO A 37 26.33 16.81 5.58
CA PRO A 37 24.87 16.86 5.60
C PRO A 37 24.38 15.42 5.57
N GLY A 38 23.59 15.07 6.59
CA GLY A 38 23.08 13.72 6.74
C GLY A 38 22.33 13.30 5.47
N PRO A 39 22.13 11.98 5.27
CA PRO A 39 21.41 11.48 4.12
C PRO A 39 20.07 12.23 3.95
N LYS A 40 19.80 12.72 2.73
CA LYS A 40 18.51 13.35 2.41
C LYS A 40 17.43 12.27 2.41
N VAL A 41 16.54 12.34 3.38
CA VAL A 41 15.31 11.53 3.45
C VAL A 41 14.18 12.43 2.96
N ASN A 42 13.43 11.97 1.97
CA ASN A 42 12.18 12.60 1.56
C ASN A 42 11.04 11.78 2.10
N GLY A 43 9.90 12.41 2.40
CA GLY A 43 8.75 11.67 2.85
C GLY A 43 7.44 12.42 2.74
N ASP A 44 6.40 11.73 3.14
CA ASP A 44 5.10 12.32 3.35
C ASP A 44 4.35 11.65 4.48
N ALA A 45 3.38 12.38 5.04
CA ALA A 45 2.42 11.87 5.98
C ALA A 45 1.02 12.28 5.54
N TYR A 46 0.07 11.37 5.67
CA TYR A 46 -1.29 11.61 5.21
C TYR A 46 -2.35 11.03 6.14
N ILE A 47 -3.52 11.64 6.07
CA ILE A 47 -4.73 11.17 6.75
C ILE A 47 -5.95 11.52 5.92
N GLY A 48 -6.92 10.63 5.90
CA GLY A 48 -8.15 10.80 5.16
C GLY A 48 -9.34 10.13 5.82
N VAL A 49 -10.52 10.58 5.42
CA VAL A 49 -11.80 10.00 5.83
C VAL A 49 -12.49 9.47 4.58
N MET A 50 -12.83 8.18 4.62
CA MET A 50 -13.49 7.47 3.53
C MET A 50 -14.83 6.93 4.00
N ASN A 51 -15.83 6.89 3.12
CA ASN A 51 -17.12 6.29 3.47
C ASN A 51 -17.03 4.77 3.73
N LYS A 52 -15.94 4.13 3.31
CA LYS A 52 -15.64 2.72 3.58
C LYS A 52 -14.15 2.40 3.42
N TYR A 53 -13.76 1.27 4.00
CA TYR A 53 -12.50 0.62 3.71
C TYR A 53 -12.73 -0.39 2.59
N LEU A 54 -12.26 -0.04 1.39
CA LEU A 54 -12.26 -0.92 0.21
C LEU A 54 -10.85 -1.50 0.01
N PHE A 55 -10.73 -2.83 -0.02
CA PHE A 55 -9.47 -3.53 -0.27
C PHE A 55 -9.70 -4.67 -1.27
N ARG A 56 -9.07 -4.61 -2.45
CA ARG A 56 -9.27 -5.57 -3.55
C ARG A 56 -10.77 -5.84 -3.80
N GLY A 57 -11.57 -4.78 -3.93
CA GLY A 57 -13.04 -4.89 -4.06
C GLY A 57 -13.83 -5.36 -2.82
N ASN A 58 -13.19 -5.84 -1.75
CA ASN A 58 -13.84 -6.18 -0.48
C ASN A 58 -14.14 -4.92 0.32
N GLN A 59 -15.34 -4.84 0.91
CA GLN A 59 -15.64 -3.82 1.91
C GLN A 59 -15.36 -4.40 3.31
N LEU A 60 -14.30 -3.90 3.97
CA LEU A 60 -13.79 -4.47 5.23
C LEU A 60 -14.34 -3.78 6.48
N ASN A 61 -15.21 -2.78 6.31
CA ASN A 61 -15.92 -2.10 7.40
C ASN A 61 -17.44 -2.30 7.29
N ALA A 62 -18.14 -2.08 8.39
CA ALA A 62 -19.59 -2.13 8.44
C ALA A 62 -20.25 -1.09 7.50
N ASN A 63 -21.36 -1.46 6.86
CA ASN A 63 -22.05 -0.66 5.83
C ASN A 63 -22.46 0.77 6.24
N SER A 64 -22.54 1.08 7.55
CA SER A 64 -22.98 2.37 8.08
C SER A 64 -21.87 3.19 8.78
N SER A 65 -20.61 2.77 8.65
CA SER A 65 -19.46 3.42 9.31
C SER A 65 -18.52 4.01 8.27
N PHE A 66 -18.03 5.23 8.50
CA PHE A 66 -16.89 5.76 7.75
C PHE A 66 -15.58 5.31 8.41
N VAL A 67 -14.49 5.32 7.67
CA VAL A 67 -13.17 4.96 8.17
C VAL A 67 -12.23 6.17 8.11
N THR A 68 -11.29 6.22 9.05
CA THR A 68 -10.16 7.14 9.01
C THR A 68 -8.94 6.32 8.69
N GLN A 69 -8.25 6.67 7.62
CA GLN A 69 -7.08 5.96 7.13
C GLN A 69 -5.93 6.94 7.03
N GLY A 70 -4.72 6.50 7.34
CA GLY A 70 -3.56 7.37 7.29
C GLY A 70 -2.27 6.58 7.26
N GLY A 71 -1.17 7.29 7.10
CA GLY A 71 0.13 6.66 6.95
C GLY A 71 1.24 7.66 6.78
N MET A 72 2.44 7.12 6.61
CA MET A 72 3.63 7.87 6.25
C MET A 72 4.52 7.05 5.34
N ASP A 73 5.26 7.74 4.48
CA ASP A 73 6.25 7.19 3.58
C ASP A 73 7.59 7.90 3.84
N LEU A 74 8.66 7.12 4.04
CA LEU A 74 10.02 7.61 4.23
C LEU A 74 10.92 6.98 3.19
N THR A 75 11.46 7.81 2.29
CA THR A 75 12.29 7.36 1.18
C THR A 75 13.73 7.80 1.35
N TYR A 76 14.63 6.83 1.26
CA TYR A 76 16.07 7.04 1.20
C TYR A 76 16.64 6.28 -0.01
N ASN A 77 17.17 7.04 -0.98
CA ASN A 77 17.56 6.52 -2.30
C ASN A 77 16.40 5.74 -2.94
N SER A 78 16.63 4.46 -3.28
CA SER A 78 15.64 3.56 -3.88
C SER A 78 14.77 2.84 -2.86
N PHE A 79 15.02 3.01 -1.57
CA PHE A 79 14.25 2.34 -0.51
C PHE A 79 13.18 3.27 0.03
N THR A 80 11.96 2.74 0.16
CA THR A 80 10.88 3.40 0.88
C THR A 80 10.41 2.49 2.00
N PHE A 81 10.33 3.04 3.21
CA PHE A 81 9.62 2.45 4.33
C PHE A 81 8.28 3.16 4.48
N SER A 82 7.21 2.38 4.56
CA SER A 82 5.86 2.93 4.74
C SER A 82 5.20 2.34 5.96
N TYR A 83 4.37 3.15 6.60
CA TYR A 83 3.43 2.72 7.62
C TYR A 83 2.03 3.17 7.22
N TRP A 84 1.04 2.31 7.41
CA TRP A 84 -0.35 2.62 7.13
C TRP A 84 -1.26 2.10 8.25
N PHE A 85 -2.40 2.75 8.47
CA PHE A 85 -3.40 2.28 9.42
C PHE A 85 -4.83 2.51 8.93
N ASN A 86 -5.74 1.66 9.42
CA ASN A 86 -7.18 1.84 9.30
C ASN A 86 -7.86 1.94 10.66
N ASN A 87 -8.66 2.99 10.85
CA ASN A 87 -9.55 3.16 11.98
C ASN A 87 -11.00 3.11 11.53
N GLN A 88 -11.79 2.18 12.09
CA GLN A 88 -13.23 2.13 11.87
C GLN A 88 -13.95 3.06 12.85
N ASN A 89 -14.61 4.11 12.33
CA ASN A 89 -15.31 5.07 13.15
C ASN A 89 -16.75 4.60 13.37
N ARG A 90 -17.03 4.06 14.56
CA ARG A 90 -18.22 3.26 14.89
C ARG A 90 -18.16 1.83 14.32
N ALA A 91 -17.16 1.09 14.77
CA ALA A 91 -17.12 -0.36 14.59
C ALA A 91 -18.33 -1.02 15.31
N ASN A 92 -18.90 -2.06 14.72
CA ASN A 92 -20.06 -2.83 15.20
C ASN A 92 -20.09 -2.99 16.74
N GLY A 93 -20.98 -2.26 17.43
CA GLY A 93 -21.17 -2.39 18.89
C GLY A 93 -20.19 -1.61 19.78
N TYR A 94 -19.23 -0.85 19.21
CA TYR A 94 -18.29 -0.04 19.98
C TYR A 94 -18.71 1.44 20.01
N ALA A 95 -18.67 2.03 21.21
CA ALA A 95 -18.95 3.46 21.42
C ALA A 95 -17.84 4.38 20.89
N LYS A 96 -16.69 3.84 20.45
CA LYS A 96 -15.48 4.58 20.08
C LYS A 96 -14.87 4.02 18.79
N ALA A 97 -14.07 4.83 18.11
CA ALA A 97 -13.27 4.39 16.97
C ALA A 97 -12.26 3.31 17.40
N LYS A 98 -12.02 2.33 16.54
CA LYS A 98 -11.09 1.23 16.77
C LYS A 98 -10.14 1.09 15.58
N THR A 99 -8.84 0.99 15.85
CA THR A 99 -7.85 0.58 14.86
C THR A 99 -8.05 -0.88 14.53
N THR A 100 -8.27 -1.19 13.26
CA THR A 100 -8.52 -2.57 12.81
C THR A 100 -7.37 -3.15 12.01
N GLU A 101 -6.44 -2.31 11.57
CA GLU A 101 -5.30 -2.73 10.76
C GLU A 101 -4.15 -1.72 10.88
N ASN A 102 -2.94 -2.25 10.93
CA ASN A 102 -1.69 -1.51 10.80
C ASN A 102 -0.76 -2.26 9.86
N ASP A 103 -0.16 -1.55 8.91
CA ASP A 103 0.73 -2.15 7.94
C ASP A 103 2.12 -1.56 8.05
N ALA A 104 3.13 -2.40 7.86
CA ALA A 104 4.51 -1.99 7.66
C ALA A 104 4.98 -2.50 6.30
N ILE A 105 5.49 -1.59 5.46
CA ILE A 105 5.85 -1.90 4.08
C ILE A 105 7.30 -1.49 3.86
N ILE A 106 8.04 -2.33 3.15
CA ILE A 106 9.33 -1.97 2.56
C ILE A 106 9.24 -2.11 1.04
N ASN A 107 9.70 -1.10 0.33
CA ASN A 107 9.74 -1.04 -1.12
C ASN A 107 11.17 -0.74 -1.58
N TYR A 108 11.58 -1.38 -2.68
CA TYR A 108 12.80 -1.07 -3.41
C TYR A 108 12.45 -0.78 -4.87
N ALA A 109 12.67 0.46 -5.30
CA ALA A 109 12.57 0.87 -6.69
C ALA A 109 13.87 0.52 -7.42
N VAL A 110 13.83 -0.51 -8.27
CA VAL A 110 14.99 -1.02 -8.98
C VAL A 110 15.47 0.03 -9.99
N PRO A 111 16.67 0.62 -9.81
CA PRO A 111 17.14 1.66 -10.70
C PRO A 111 17.44 1.11 -12.09
N GLU A 112 16.84 1.74 -13.11
CA GLU A 112 17.27 1.67 -14.51
C GLU A 112 17.49 0.24 -15.08
N LEU A 113 16.79 -0.77 -14.57
CA LEU A 113 16.94 -2.16 -15.05
C LEU A 113 16.50 -2.31 -16.51
N VAL A 114 15.39 -1.65 -16.88
CA VAL A 114 14.83 -1.65 -18.22
C VAL A 114 14.43 -0.22 -18.57
N LYS A 115 14.82 0.25 -19.75
CA LYS A 115 14.48 1.60 -20.22
C LYS A 115 12.96 1.80 -20.21
N ASP A 116 12.53 2.96 -19.72
CA ASP A 116 11.13 3.39 -19.66
C ASP A 116 10.22 2.48 -18.80
N VAL A 117 10.79 1.53 -18.04
CA VAL A 117 10.03 0.67 -17.13
C VAL A 117 10.49 0.92 -15.69
N THR A 118 9.55 1.28 -14.83
CA THR A 118 9.77 1.38 -13.39
C THR A 118 9.42 0.05 -12.74
N ILE A 119 10.38 -0.57 -12.05
CA ILE A 119 10.18 -1.84 -11.35
C ILE A 119 10.29 -1.62 -9.85
N ASN A 120 9.29 -2.08 -9.11
CA ASN A 120 9.26 -2.03 -7.66
C ASN A 120 9.11 -3.45 -7.12
N VAL A 121 9.95 -3.79 -6.14
CA VAL A 121 9.82 -5.03 -5.36
C VAL A 121 9.70 -4.68 -3.89
N GLY A 122 8.85 -5.39 -3.16
CA GLY A 122 8.65 -5.05 -1.77
C GLY A 122 7.99 -6.16 -0.97
N ALA A 123 7.86 -5.88 0.32
CA ALA A 123 7.15 -6.73 1.27
C ALA A 123 6.24 -5.87 2.14
N GLN A 124 5.11 -6.43 2.55
CA GLN A 124 4.14 -5.80 3.43
C GLN A 124 3.77 -6.79 4.52
N TYR A 125 3.76 -6.32 5.76
CA TYR A 125 3.21 -7.02 6.90
C TYR A 125 1.91 -6.36 7.31
N PHE A 126 0.88 -7.16 7.53
CA PHE A 126 -0.45 -6.75 7.95
C PHE A 126 -0.68 -7.18 9.39
N SER A 127 -0.90 -6.22 10.29
CA SER A 127 -1.34 -6.48 11.66
C SER A 127 -2.84 -6.26 11.75
N LEU A 128 -3.61 -7.34 11.91
CA LEU A 128 -5.05 -7.36 11.72
C LEU A 128 -5.79 -7.63 13.05
N ASP A 129 -6.87 -6.89 13.29
CA ASP A 129 -7.69 -7.07 14.49
C ASP A 129 -8.75 -8.17 14.34
N ALA A 130 -9.21 -8.41 13.11
CA ALA A 130 -10.33 -9.31 12.81
C ALA A 130 -9.93 -10.58 12.02
N ALA A 131 -8.62 -10.79 11.81
CA ALA A 131 -8.05 -11.93 11.11
C ALA A 131 -6.64 -12.22 11.64
N GLU A 132 -6.03 -13.33 11.21
CA GLU A 132 -4.63 -13.63 11.52
C GLU A 132 -3.71 -12.65 10.79
N ASP A 133 -2.67 -12.17 11.49
CA ASP A 133 -1.62 -11.35 10.88
C ASP A 133 -0.97 -12.10 9.71
N THR A 134 -0.76 -11.40 8.59
CA THR A 134 -0.18 -11.99 7.38
C THR A 134 0.90 -11.11 6.78
N ALA A 135 1.59 -11.61 5.74
CA ALA A 135 2.58 -10.85 5.00
C ALA A 135 2.60 -11.24 3.52
N GLU A 136 2.81 -10.24 2.69
CA GLU A 136 2.88 -10.37 1.23
C GLU A 136 4.21 -9.88 0.70
N PHE A 137 4.79 -10.59 -0.28
CA PHE A 137 5.75 -9.99 -1.20
C PHE A 137 5.01 -9.44 -2.41
N TYR A 138 5.54 -8.40 -3.02
CA TYR A 138 5.01 -7.91 -4.28
C TYR A 138 6.08 -7.50 -5.28
N LEU A 139 5.70 -7.57 -6.55
CA LEU A 139 6.42 -7.00 -7.69
C LEU A 139 5.45 -6.15 -8.49
N ARG A 140 5.87 -4.95 -8.88
CA ARG A 140 5.14 -4.07 -9.79
C ARG A 140 6.05 -3.60 -10.89
N ALA A 141 5.57 -3.64 -12.13
CA ALA A 141 6.25 -3.11 -13.30
C ALA A 141 5.32 -2.12 -14.01
N THR A 142 5.76 -0.88 -14.14
CA THR A 142 5.04 0.20 -14.81
C THR A 142 5.80 0.62 -16.05
N TYR A 143 5.14 0.62 -17.21
CA TYR A 143 5.71 1.18 -18.42
C TYR A 143 5.35 2.66 -18.54
N ASN A 144 6.36 3.52 -18.49
CA ASN A 144 6.24 4.97 -18.36
C ASN A 144 5.81 5.62 -19.70
N THR A 145 4.53 5.44 -20.02
CA THR A 145 3.86 6.04 -21.19
C THR A 145 2.66 6.87 -20.75
N LEU A 146 1.91 7.43 -21.69
CA LEU A 146 0.75 8.29 -21.41
C LEU A 146 -0.23 7.71 -20.37
N LEU A 147 -0.49 6.39 -20.42
CA LEU A 147 -1.44 5.71 -19.56
C LEU A 147 -0.79 4.92 -18.41
N ASN A 148 0.54 4.99 -18.27
CA ASN A 148 1.30 4.29 -17.23
C ASN A 148 0.82 2.85 -16.95
N PRO A 149 0.65 1.98 -17.98
CA PRO A 149 0.17 0.63 -17.75
C PRO A 149 1.08 -0.09 -16.76
N THR A 150 0.46 -0.69 -15.74
CA THR A 150 1.14 -1.30 -14.60
C THR A 150 0.64 -2.72 -14.41
N LEU A 151 1.57 -3.67 -14.28
CA LEU A 151 1.31 -5.03 -13.85
C LEU A 151 1.78 -5.18 -12.40
N GLY A 152 0.92 -5.70 -11.53
CA GLY A 152 1.23 -6.04 -10.15
C GLY A 152 1.06 -7.54 -9.90
N ILE A 153 1.96 -8.09 -9.10
CA ILE A 153 1.93 -9.46 -8.60
C ILE A 153 2.14 -9.39 -7.08
N TYR A 154 1.28 -10.05 -6.33
CA TYR A 154 1.30 -10.09 -4.86
C TYR A 154 1.23 -11.54 -4.42
N TRP A 155 2.09 -11.92 -3.48
CA TRP A 155 2.16 -13.28 -2.94
C TRP A 155 2.05 -13.25 -1.44
N ASP A 156 0.92 -13.70 -0.90
CA ASP A 156 0.73 -13.91 0.53
C ASP A 156 1.39 -15.21 0.92
N PHE A 157 2.57 -15.13 1.53
CA PHE A 157 3.40 -16.31 1.81
C PHE A 157 3.22 -16.83 3.23
N LEU A 158 2.54 -16.09 4.12
CA LEU A 158 2.26 -16.54 5.48
C LEU A 158 0.99 -17.37 5.56
N GLU A 159 -0.08 -16.92 4.89
CA GLU A 159 -1.40 -17.57 4.93
C GLU A 159 -1.72 -18.41 3.68
N ALA A 160 -0.84 -18.42 2.67
CA ALA A 160 -1.01 -19.28 1.50
C ALA A 160 -1.09 -20.77 1.89
N ARG A 161 -2.22 -21.39 1.51
CA ARG A 161 -2.41 -22.84 1.53
C ARG A 161 -2.24 -23.49 0.15
N ASN A 162 -2.28 -22.69 -0.91
CA ASN A 162 -2.09 -23.05 -2.32
C ASN A 162 -1.09 -22.05 -2.97
N ASP A 163 -1.39 -21.50 -4.15
CA ASP A 163 -0.50 -20.56 -4.85
C ASP A 163 -0.29 -19.24 -4.06
N GLY A 164 -1.35 -18.67 -3.47
CA GLY A 164 -1.25 -17.42 -2.69
C GLY A 164 -1.12 -16.15 -3.51
N LEU A 165 -1.32 -16.22 -4.83
CA LEU A 165 -0.99 -15.15 -5.77
C LEU A 165 -2.21 -14.28 -6.12
N PHE A 166 -1.99 -12.99 -6.25
CA PHE A 166 -2.96 -12.02 -6.72
C PHE A 166 -2.32 -11.11 -7.77
N TYR A 167 -3.04 -10.85 -8.85
CA TYR A 167 -2.53 -10.09 -9.98
C TYR A 167 -3.39 -8.88 -10.25
N THR A 168 -2.76 -7.78 -10.67
CA THR A 168 -3.45 -6.57 -11.11
C THR A 168 -2.87 -6.10 -12.43
N ALA A 169 -3.74 -5.65 -13.34
CA ALA A 169 -3.37 -4.89 -14.51
C ALA A 169 -4.13 -3.56 -14.46
N SER A 170 -3.41 -2.45 -14.49
CA SER A 170 -4.01 -1.13 -14.38
C SER A 170 -3.44 -0.13 -15.37
N VAL A 171 -4.19 0.93 -15.58
CA VAL A 171 -3.78 2.14 -16.30
C VAL A 171 -4.11 3.35 -15.44
N ALA A 172 -3.26 4.37 -15.50
CA ALA A 172 -3.44 5.63 -14.79
C ALA A 172 -3.03 6.80 -15.68
N GLN A 173 -3.93 7.77 -15.80
CA GLN A 173 -3.72 8.98 -16.58
C GLN A 173 -3.87 10.22 -15.68
N PRO A 174 -2.76 10.90 -15.36
CA PRO A 174 -2.83 12.23 -14.77
C PRO A 174 -3.15 13.27 -15.85
N VAL A 175 -4.14 14.13 -15.56
CA VAL A 175 -4.57 15.24 -16.42
C VAL A 175 -4.43 16.54 -15.63
N PRO A 176 -3.36 17.32 -15.88
CA PRO A 176 -3.21 18.64 -15.28
C PRO A 176 -4.36 19.55 -15.73
N LEU A 177 -5.23 19.95 -14.79
CA LEU A 177 -6.31 20.90 -15.04
C LEU A 177 -5.82 22.35 -14.83
N ILE A 178 -4.97 22.53 -13.82
CA ILE A 178 -4.23 23.77 -13.56
C ILE A 178 -2.79 23.35 -13.27
N GLN A 179 -1.86 23.78 -14.13
CA GLN A 179 -0.44 23.47 -14.02
C GLN A 179 0.05 23.71 -12.58
N ASP A 180 0.73 22.71 -12.02
CA ASP A 180 1.33 22.71 -10.68
C ASP A 180 0.37 22.95 -9.50
N LYS A 181 -0.95 22.96 -9.70
CA LYS A 181 -1.93 23.24 -8.63
C LYS A 181 -3.08 22.23 -8.55
N LEU A 182 -3.58 21.79 -9.69
CA LEU A 182 -4.77 20.94 -9.77
C LEU A 182 -4.60 19.86 -10.83
N THR A 183 -4.59 18.61 -10.40
CA THR A 183 -4.46 17.44 -11.29
C THR A 183 -5.64 16.50 -11.09
N LEU A 184 -6.34 16.15 -12.17
CA LEU A 184 -7.32 15.07 -12.19
C LEU A 184 -6.58 13.78 -12.53
N ASN A 185 -6.63 12.79 -11.65
CA ASN A 185 -6.08 11.47 -11.91
C ASN A 185 -7.23 10.52 -12.22
N LEU A 186 -7.17 9.84 -13.37
CA LEU A 186 -8.11 8.80 -13.76
C LEU A 186 -7.41 7.45 -13.76
N GLY A 187 -8.08 6.43 -13.24
CA GLY A 187 -7.54 5.08 -13.17
C GLY A 187 -8.56 4.02 -13.55
N ALA A 188 -8.05 2.93 -14.11
CA ALA A 188 -8.80 1.69 -14.28
C ALA A 188 -7.90 0.51 -13.89
N LEU A 189 -8.50 -0.50 -13.27
CA LEU A 189 -7.79 -1.71 -12.83
C LEU A 189 -8.68 -2.92 -13.08
N VAL A 190 -8.06 -4.04 -13.47
CA VAL A 190 -8.65 -5.38 -13.40
C VAL A 190 -7.73 -6.27 -12.60
N SER A 191 -8.30 -7.27 -11.93
CA SER A 191 -7.54 -8.18 -11.08
C SER A 191 -7.93 -9.63 -11.31
N TYR A 192 -6.98 -10.51 -11.01
CA TYR A 192 -7.15 -11.96 -11.05
C TYR A 192 -6.66 -12.53 -9.71
N ASN A 193 -7.51 -13.33 -9.07
CA ASN A 193 -7.13 -14.05 -7.87
C ASN A 193 -6.61 -15.43 -8.27
N GLN A 194 -5.50 -15.85 -7.69
CA GLN A 194 -4.98 -17.21 -7.77
C GLN A 194 -4.69 -17.70 -6.36
N HIS A 195 -5.76 -18.05 -5.64
CA HIS A 195 -5.63 -18.65 -4.31
C HIS A 195 -5.01 -17.74 -3.25
N ASN A 196 -5.08 -16.40 -3.41
CA ASN A 196 -4.61 -15.46 -2.40
C ASN A 196 -5.66 -15.26 -1.28
N PRO A 197 -5.34 -15.57 -0.02
CA PRO A 197 -6.29 -15.51 1.11
C PRO A 197 -6.86 -14.12 1.34
N SER A 198 -6.09 -13.08 1.07
CA SER A 198 -6.48 -11.68 1.24
C SER A 198 -7.45 -11.19 0.14
N ALA A 199 -7.77 -12.00 -0.88
CA ALA A 199 -8.75 -11.66 -1.91
C ALA A 199 -10.22 -11.80 -1.45
N ALA A 200 -10.51 -12.49 -0.34
CA ALA A 200 -11.87 -12.69 0.13
C ALA A 200 -11.96 -12.79 1.66
N TYR A 201 -12.69 -11.86 2.28
CA TYR A 201 -12.96 -11.85 3.73
C TYR A 201 -14.38 -12.34 4.01
N THR A 202 -14.60 -13.65 4.12
CA THR A 202 -15.89 -14.23 4.52
C THR A 202 -15.74 -15.33 5.55
N ASP A 203 -16.55 -15.28 6.61
CA ASP A 203 -16.60 -16.24 7.71
C ASP A 203 -17.46 -17.46 7.33
N LEU A 204 -16.93 -18.41 6.57
CA LEU A 204 -17.60 -19.68 6.29
C LEU A 204 -16.58 -20.78 5.99
N ASP A 205 -16.52 -21.79 6.85
CA ASP A 205 -15.78 -23.05 6.80
C ASP A 205 -15.95 -23.92 5.50
N SER A 206 -16.38 -23.36 4.35
CA SER A 206 -16.92 -24.12 3.20
C SER A 206 -16.56 -23.62 1.77
N ARG A 207 -15.42 -22.96 1.55
CA ARG A 207 -14.88 -22.70 0.18
C ARG A 207 -13.42 -23.06 0.00
N SER A 208 -13.00 -24.11 0.69
CA SER A 208 -11.61 -24.60 0.75
C SER A 208 -10.82 -24.36 -0.54
N GLY A 209 -9.98 -23.31 -0.53
CA GLY A 209 -8.92 -23.09 -1.52
C GLY A 209 -8.76 -21.68 -2.10
N ILE A 210 -9.68 -20.73 -1.86
CA ILE A 210 -9.64 -19.32 -2.31
C ILE A 210 -9.51 -19.15 -3.84
N TYR A 211 -10.34 -19.84 -4.63
CA TYR A 211 -10.52 -19.75 -6.10
C TYR A 211 -9.46 -19.08 -7.01
N SER A 212 -9.20 -19.70 -8.15
CA SER A 212 -8.50 -19.05 -9.26
C SER A 212 -9.48 -18.54 -10.32
N ASP A 213 -9.70 -17.23 -10.38
CA ASP A 213 -10.60 -16.60 -11.36
C ASP A 213 -10.39 -15.07 -11.43
N TRP A 214 -10.99 -14.42 -12.44
CA TRP A 214 -11.09 -12.96 -12.49
C TRP A 214 -11.81 -12.44 -11.25
N HIS A 215 -11.24 -11.41 -10.63
CA HIS A 215 -11.66 -10.99 -9.31
C HIS A 215 -12.55 -9.76 -9.36
N ASN A 216 -11.98 -8.57 -9.51
CA ASN A 216 -12.72 -7.33 -9.60
C ASN A 216 -12.15 -6.40 -10.68
N TYR A 217 -12.96 -5.44 -11.11
CA TYR A 217 -12.47 -4.26 -11.79
C TYR A 217 -12.76 -3.02 -10.95
N GLU A 218 -11.92 -2.00 -11.13
CA GLU A 218 -12.08 -0.71 -10.49
C GLU A 218 -11.96 0.42 -11.51
N LEU A 219 -12.77 1.47 -11.32
CA LEU A 219 -12.65 2.75 -12.00
C LEU A 219 -12.48 3.82 -10.94
N SER A 220 -11.45 4.65 -11.05
CA SER A 220 -11.10 5.63 -10.04
C SER A 220 -10.89 7.02 -10.62
N ALA A 221 -11.23 8.02 -9.80
CA ALA A 221 -10.95 9.42 -10.05
C ALA A 221 -10.48 10.08 -8.75
N THR A 222 -9.37 10.82 -8.81
CA THR A 222 -8.94 11.70 -7.71
C THR A 222 -8.64 13.09 -8.24
N LEU A 223 -8.74 14.09 -7.36
CA LEU A 223 -8.39 15.46 -7.70
C LEU A 223 -7.36 15.98 -6.72
N ASP A 224 -6.09 16.06 -7.14
CA ASP A 224 -5.03 16.55 -6.28
C ASP A 224 -4.99 18.07 -6.32
N TYR A 225 -5.38 18.70 -5.21
CA TYR A 225 -5.34 20.15 -5.05
C TYR A 225 -4.23 20.56 -4.09
N LYS A 226 -3.17 21.15 -4.63
CA LYS A 226 -2.07 21.72 -3.83
C LYS A 226 -2.53 23.03 -3.19
N VAL A 227 -2.82 22.95 -1.89
CA VAL A 227 -3.22 24.11 -1.07
C VAL A 227 -2.00 24.95 -0.71
N LEU A 228 -0.89 24.27 -0.41
CA LEU A 228 0.45 24.82 -0.21
C LEU A 228 1.44 23.96 -1.01
N ASP A 229 2.68 24.42 -1.16
CA ASP A 229 3.72 23.68 -1.88
C ASP A 229 3.93 22.26 -1.36
N ASN A 230 3.73 22.07 -0.05
CA ASN A 230 3.88 20.81 0.64
C ASN A 230 2.58 20.23 1.19
N VAL A 231 1.42 20.86 0.95
CA VAL A 231 0.12 20.37 1.45
C VAL A 231 -0.84 20.16 0.30
N THR A 232 -1.28 18.92 0.12
CA THR A 232 -2.26 18.52 -0.90
C THR A 232 -3.54 18.01 -0.25
N ILE A 233 -4.68 18.44 -0.77
CA ILE A 233 -6.00 17.90 -0.44
C ILE A 233 -6.52 17.14 -1.66
N THR A 234 -6.99 15.91 -1.43
CA THR A 234 -7.38 14.99 -2.48
C THR A 234 -8.74 14.37 -2.17
N PRO A 235 -9.86 14.90 -2.70
CA PRO A 235 -11.07 14.11 -2.83
C PRO A 235 -10.87 12.95 -3.79
N SER A 236 -11.50 11.81 -3.50
CA SER A 236 -11.38 10.59 -4.27
C SER A 236 -12.73 9.89 -4.43
N TYR A 237 -12.86 9.16 -5.54
CA TYR A 237 -13.95 8.26 -5.83
C TYR A 237 -13.41 7.02 -6.55
N THR A 238 -13.87 5.85 -6.12
CA THR A 238 -13.59 4.56 -6.76
C THR A 238 -14.88 3.76 -6.84
N PHE A 239 -15.21 3.28 -8.02
CA PHE A 239 -16.20 2.24 -8.25
C PHE A 239 -15.50 0.90 -8.40
N SER A 240 -15.99 -0.15 -7.75
CA SER A 240 -15.50 -1.52 -7.90
C SER A 240 -16.65 -2.49 -8.08
N ASP A 241 -16.49 -3.49 -8.94
CA ASP A 241 -17.43 -4.61 -9.05
C ASP A 241 -16.73 -5.92 -9.45
N HIS A 242 -17.42 -7.05 -9.28
CA HIS A 242 -16.93 -8.38 -9.60
C HIS A 242 -16.76 -8.59 -11.11
N LEU A 243 -15.79 -9.42 -11.48
CA LEU A 243 -15.60 -9.87 -12.87
C LEU A 243 -16.03 -11.32 -13.10
N SER A 244 -16.17 -12.13 -12.06
CA SER A 244 -16.56 -13.54 -12.15
C SER A 244 -17.67 -13.92 -11.16
N SER A 245 -18.34 -15.03 -11.44
CA SER A 245 -19.28 -15.63 -10.49
C SER A 245 -18.60 -16.07 -9.20
N ASN A 246 -17.33 -16.51 -9.25
CA ASN A 246 -16.58 -16.87 -8.05
C ASN A 246 -16.34 -15.67 -7.13
N ALA A 247 -15.91 -14.55 -7.70
CA ALA A 247 -15.77 -13.28 -7.00
C ALA A 247 -17.11 -12.80 -6.42
N LYS A 248 -18.18 -12.85 -7.22
CA LYS A 248 -19.54 -12.52 -6.77
C LYS A 248 -19.95 -13.36 -5.56
N ASN A 249 -19.72 -14.67 -5.66
CA ASN A 249 -20.12 -15.59 -4.63
C ASN A 249 -19.42 -15.24 -3.32
N VAL A 250 -18.15 -14.84 -3.32
CA VAL A 250 -17.41 -14.49 -2.08
C VAL A 250 -17.75 -13.08 -1.55
N GLY A 251 -18.78 -12.43 -2.10
CA GLY A 251 -19.26 -11.13 -1.60
C GLY A 251 -18.64 -9.92 -2.29
N ILE A 252 -17.81 -10.11 -3.32
CA ILE A 252 -17.41 -9.00 -4.19
C ILE A 252 -18.64 -8.56 -4.98
N GLY A 253 -18.92 -7.27 -4.97
CA GLY A 253 -20.02 -6.71 -5.74
C GLY A 253 -19.92 -5.20 -5.79
N ALA A 254 -20.79 -4.56 -6.56
CA ALA A 254 -20.77 -3.12 -6.80
C ALA A 254 -20.59 -2.30 -5.51
N LYS A 255 -19.43 -1.65 -5.35
CA LYS A 255 -19.09 -0.73 -4.28
C LYS A 255 -18.73 0.63 -4.85
N ASN A 256 -19.21 1.67 -4.17
CA ASN A 256 -18.79 3.06 -4.37
C ASN A 256 -17.99 3.49 -3.13
N CYS A 257 -16.69 3.70 -3.27
CA CYS A 257 -15.81 4.25 -2.24
C CYS A 257 -15.53 5.71 -2.57
N TYR A 258 -15.65 6.60 -1.59
CA TYR A 258 -15.31 8.01 -1.76
C TYR A 258 -14.90 8.63 -0.44
N GLY A 259 -14.12 9.70 -0.53
CA GLY A 259 -13.69 10.43 0.63
C GLY A 259 -12.73 11.55 0.29
N ILE A 260 -12.00 11.99 1.31
CA ILE A 260 -11.05 13.08 1.21
C ILE A 260 -9.80 12.77 2.03
N LYS A 261 -8.63 13.07 1.47
CA LYS A 261 -7.33 12.91 2.11
C LYS A 261 -6.59 14.24 2.15
N ALA A 262 -5.83 14.47 3.22
CA ALA A 262 -4.82 15.51 3.32
C ALA A 262 -3.44 14.84 3.39
N MET A 263 -2.47 15.43 2.70
CA MET A 263 -1.07 14.95 2.67
C MET A 263 -0.13 16.12 2.90
N LEU A 264 0.88 15.89 3.74
CA LEU A 264 2.02 16.77 3.99
C LEU A 264 3.29 16.10 3.47
N SER A 265 3.99 16.73 2.52
CA SER A 265 5.30 16.27 2.02
C SER A 265 6.45 17.01 2.71
N PHE A 266 7.59 16.37 2.92
CA PHE A 266 8.78 16.97 3.55
C PHE A 266 10.09 16.35 3.07
#